data_AF-U2QN40-F1
#
_entry.id   AF-U2QN40-F1
#
_cell.length_a   1.000
_cell.length_b   1.000
_cell.length_c   1.000
_cell.angle_alpha   90.00
_cell.angle_beta   90.00
_cell.angle_gamma   90.00
#
_symmetry.space_group_name_H-M   'P 1'
#
loop_
_entity.id
_entity.type
_entity.pdbx_description
1 polymer ?
#
loop_
_entity_poly.entity_id
_entity_poly.type
_entity_poly.pdbx_seq_one_letter_code
_entity_poly.pdbx_strand_id
1 'polypeptide(L)'
;MSKEILSKIANFLIKVIAIIFFLLMGFNTLLVLTKTATFPRDYQETLYYKQDNTILNIIFLVIFSIVILMCTKYLKKIISVKRLVLIVMIYAFIMSILFAILRRDYVQFDPFNIIDQTNNFIRGNYSGLDKGNNYLYIYSHQITTIFVFQIILSLFGRATFILYIMQSFSISFIIMMLYKISNILFDDEDTNYLVVILSGLCFPLIFYVAFVYGILPGMFLTLVAYYYFIKYTKQKQWYMLVISLFALNFSIILIGNNIIHMLAIFSVAVVYFIKKKDKKMPLFIISCLFVMMAGKSVIYNYYEVKSQREISDGVNKITWIAMGMQEGEREAGWWNKFNYDIMPEEDYNDEKIKEIAKNSIKQRLNVFKENPSYALDFYKRKYENQFIEPTFQSLLVTAPQRNFDSETQLEKVKDFFVKQIYFNETHSFLNLLMKIFQVFVYIFTFVFSVVIYRRKQEVYALIPIAFVGGTLFHMIWEAKSRYVFPYFVFLLPLAAYGLVVVKNKILTYKK
;
A
#
# COMPACT_ATOMS: atom_id res chain seq x y z
N MET A 1 -34.47 -11.32 -16.73
CA MET A 1 -33.18 -11.97 -17.10
C MET A 1 -33.01 -13.25 -16.29
N SER A 2 -32.81 -14.41 -16.94
CA SER A 2 -32.75 -15.71 -16.23
C SER A 2 -31.54 -15.79 -15.28
N LYS A 3 -31.66 -16.58 -14.20
CA LYS A 3 -30.59 -16.82 -13.21
C LYS A 3 -29.29 -17.32 -13.86
N GLU A 4 -29.43 -18.05 -14.97
CA GLU A 4 -28.32 -18.58 -15.75
C GLU A 4 -27.53 -17.47 -16.48
N ILE A 5 -28.22 -16.52 -17.12
CA ILE A 5 -27.59 -15.38 -17.79
C ILE A 5 -26.81 -14.53 -16.78
N LEU A 6 -27.40 -14.25 -15.62
CA LEU A 6 -26.75 -13.51 -14.52
C LEU A 6 -25.47 -14.22 -14.03
N SER A 7 -25.51 -15.54 -13.86
CA SER A 7 -24.34 -16.34 -13.46
C SER A 7 -23.24 -16.33 -14.54
N LYS A 8 -23.62 -16.42 -15.83
CA LYS A 8 -22.69 -16.30 -16.96
C LYS A 8 -22.00 -14.94 -16.98
N ILE A 9 -22.74 -13.84 -16.77
CA ILE A 9 -22.19 -12.48 -16.68
C ILE A 9 -21.21 -12.37 -15.50
N ALA A 10 -21.59 -12.82 -14.30
CA ALA A 10 -20.71 -12.76 -13.13
C ALA A 10 -19.40 -13.54 -13.35
N ASN A 11 -19.48 -14.73 -13.95
CA ASN A 11 -18.30 -15.53 -14.28
C ASN A 11 -17.44 -14.88 -15.37
N PHE A 12 -18.06 -14.21 -16.35
CA PHE A 12 -17.36 -13.43 -17.36
C PHE A 12 -16.57 -12.28 -16.73
N LEU A 13 -17.18 -11.50 -15.83
CA LEU A 13 -16.51 -10.41 -15.11
C LEU A 13 -15.29 -10.92 -14.32
N ILE A 14 -15.42 -12.05 -13.62
CA ILE A 14 -14.29 -12.65 -12.88
C ILE A 14 -13.18 -13.12 -13.83
N LYS A 15 -13.52 -13.63 -15.01
CA LYS A 15 -12.51 -14.01 -16.02
C LYS A 15 -11.79 -12.80 -16.58
N VAL A 16 -12.51 -11.72 -16.89
CA VAL A 16 -11.91 -10.49 -17.41
C VAL A 16 -10.88 -9.95 -16.43
N ILE A 17 -11.24 -9.83 -15.14
CA ILE A 17 -10.26 -9.39 -14.15
C ILE A 17 -9.11 -10.38 -13.98
N ALA A 18 -9.37 -11.69 -14.04
CA ALA A 18 -8.31 -12.69 -13.96
C ALA A 18 -7.32 -12.56 -15.14
N ILE A 19 -7.79 -12.25 -16.35
CA ILE A 19 -6.94 -12.02 -17.53
C ILE A 19 -6.12 -10.74 -17.38
N ILE A 20 -6.75 -9.62 -16.99
CA ILE A 20 -6.04 -8.35 -16.78
C ILE A 20 -4.96 -8.52 -15.70
N PHE A 21 -5.31 -9.18 -14.59
CA PHE A 21 -4.38 -9.48 -13.52
C PHE A 21 -3.27 -10.44 -13.96
N PHE A 22 -3.58 -11.47 -14.76
CA PHE A 22 -2.58 -12.38 -15.35
C PHE A 22 -1.58 -11.61 -16.21
N LEU A 23 -2.04 -10.71 -17.09
CA LEU A 23 -1.17 -9.91 -17.95
C LEU A 23 -0.28 -8.97 -17.14
N LEU A 24 -0.85 -8.26 -16.16
CA LEU A 24 -0.08 -7.35 -15.30
C LEU A 24 0.95 -8.11 -14.45
N MET A 25 0.58 -9.25 -13.86
CA MET A 25 1.51 -10.04 -13.07
C MET A 25 2.59 -10.73 -13.93
N GLY A 26 2.25 -11.13 -15.15
CA GLY A 26 3.21 -11.64 -16.13
C GLY A 26 4.20 -10.55 -16.55
N PHE A 27 3.72 -9.34 -16.80
CA PHE A 27 4.57 -8.18 -17.10
C PHE A 27 5.48 -7.82 -15.93
N ASN A 28 4.93 -7.72 -14.71
CA ASN A 28 5.72 -7.47 -13.50
C ASN A 28 6.79 -8.55 -13.28
N THR A 29 6.45 -9.82 -13.50
CA THR A 29 7.39 -10.95 -13.44
C THR A 29 8.53 -10.78 -14.43
N LEU A 30 8.24 -10.47 -15.70
CA LEU A 30 9.25 -10.24 -16.73
C LEU A 30 10.18 -9.09 -16.33
N LEU A 31 9.60 -7.97 -15.87
CA LEU A 31 10.35 -6.80 -15.48
C LEU A 31 11.28 -7.07 -14.29
N VAL A 32 10.77 -7.65 -13.19
CA VAL A 32 11.62 -7.91 -12.01
C VAL A 32 12.67 -8.98 -12.25
N LEU A 33 12.51 -9.86 -13.24
CA LEU A 33 13.53 -10.82 -13.63
C LEU A 33 14.68 -10.20 -14.44
N THR A 34 14.43 -9.08 -15.11
CA THR A 34 15.36 -8.47 -16.07
C THR A 34 15.93 -7.14 -15.62
N LYS A 35 15.26 -6.43 -14.70
CA LYS A 35 15.64 -5.10 -14.27
C LYS A 35 15.35 -4.86 -12.79
N THR A 36 16.12 -3.96 -12.19
CA THR A 36 15.88 -3.41 -10.86
C THR A 36 16.01 -1.89 -10.90
N ALA A 37 15.09 -1.20 -10.22
CA ALA A 37 15.27 0.20 -9.88
C ALA A 37 15.85 0.33 -8.47
N THR A 38 16.81 1.23 -8.27
CA THR A 38 17.45 1.45 -6.98
C THR A 38 17.64 2.95 -6.72
N PHE A 39 17.51 3.34 -5.46
CA PHE A 39 17.93 4.66 -5.01
C PHE A 39 19.45 4.69 -4.78
N PRO A 40 20.11 5.82 -5.10
CA PRO A 40 21.48 6.06 -4.66
C PRO A 40 21.57 6.10 -3.13
N ARG A 41 22.78 5.86 -2.61
CA ARG A 41 23.03 5.83 -1.15
C ARG A 41 22.92 7.20 -0.48
N ASP A 42 22.91 8.30 -1.23
CA ASP A 42 22.59 9.62 -0.69
C ASP A 42 21.08 9.84 -0.48
N TYR A 43 20.26 8.86 -0.87
CA TYR A 43 18.80 8.86 -0.73
C TYR A 43 18.12 10.11 -1.29
N GLN A 44 18.70 10.72 -2.31
CA GLN A 44 17.99 11.71 -3.12
C GLN A 44 16.82 11.06 -3.85
N GLU A 45 15.79 11.85 -4.21
CA GLU A 45 14.62 11.41 -4.97
C GLU A 45 14.94 11.18 -6.47
N THR A 46 16.06 10.51 -6.74
CA THR A 46 16.59 10.14 -8.06
C THR A 46 16.66 8.62 -8.18
N LEU A 47 16.18 8.06 -9.29
CA LEU A 47 16.11 6.61 -9.49
C LEU A 47 17.13 6.14 -10.53
N TYR A 48 17.81 5.03 -10.26
CA TYR A 48 18.71 4.38 -11.23
C TYR A 48 18.18 3.02 -11.63
N TYR A 49 18.32 2.69 -12.91
CA TYR A 49 17.87 1.42 -13.48
C TYR A 49 19.07 0.54 -13.81
N LYS A 50 19.07 -0.67 -13.25
CA LYS A 50 20.08 -1.69 -13.50
C LYS A 50 19.47 -2.86 -14.26
N GLN A 51 20.17 -3.33 -15.29
CA GLN A 51 19.86 -4.61 -15.94
C GLN A 51 20.36 -5.75 -15.07
N ASP A 52 19.50 -6.75 -14.86
CA ASP A 52 19.80 -7.91 -14.03
C ASP A 52 20.10 -9.15 -14.89
N ASN A 53 20.87 -10.07 -14.30
CA ASN A 53 21.05 -11.39 -14.87
C ASN A 53 19.81 -12.25 -14.57
N THR A 54 18.98 -12.48 -15.59
CA THR A 54 17.75 -13.28 -15.48
C THR A 54 17.99 -14.70 -14.98
N ILE A 55 19.08 -15.35 -15.42
CA ILE A 55 19.41 -16.72 -14.98
C ILE A 55 19.72 -16.70 -13.49
N LEU A 56 20.48 -15.73 -13.02
CA LEU A 56 20.82 -15.59 -11.60
C LEU A 56 19.57 -15.33 -10.74
N ASN A 57 18.65 -14.47 -11.20
CA ASN A 57 17.38 -14.24 -10.52
C ASN A 57 16.52 -15.52 -10.44
N ILE A 58 16.50 -16.35 -11.48
CA ILE A 58 15.82 -17.64 -11.48
C ILE A 58 16.49 -18.62 -10.49
N ILE A 59 17.82 -18.67 -10.45
CA ILE A 59 18.56 -19.50 -9.49
C ILE A 59 18.20 -19.09 -8.04
N PHE A 60 18.24 -17.79 -7.73
CA PHE A 60 17.89 -17.30 -6.41
C PHE A 60 16.43 -17.56 -6.05
N LEU A 61 15.50 -17.41 -6.99
CA LEU A 61 14.10 -17.77 -6.81
C LEU A 61 13.94 -19.24 -6.44
N VAL A 62 14.62 -20.15 -7.15
CA VAL A 62 14.55 -21.59 -6.88
C VAL A 62 15.12 -21.91 -5.51
N ILE A 63 16.30 -21.36 -5.17
CA ILE A 63 16.92 -21.54 -3.85
C ILE A 63 15.98 -21.03 -2.75
N PHE A 64 15.48 -19.80 -2.88
CA PHE A 64 14.57 -19.21 -1.90
C PHE A 64 13.28 -20.04 -1.74
N SER A 65 12.71 -20.53 -2.85
CA SER A 65 11.52 -21.40 -2.83
C SER A 65 11.79 -22.74 -2.14
N ILE A 66 12.96 -23.35 -2.33
CA ILE A 66 13.34 -24.58 -1.64
C ILE A 66 13.52 -24.31 -0.15
N VAL A 67 14.25 -23.25 0.22
CA VAL A 67 14.48 -22.88 1.61
C VAL A 67 13.16 -22.63 2.34
N ILE A 68 12.25 -21.83 1.77
CA ILE A 68 10.97 -21.50 2.42
C ILE A 68 10.08 -22.75 2.58
N LEU A 69 10.08 -23.68 1.62
CA LEU A 69 9.37 -24.95 1.71
C LEU A 69 9.99 -25.88 2.77
N MET A 70 11.32 -25.93 2.86
CA MET A 70 12.01 -26.67 3.92
C MET A 70 11.68 -26.08 5.29
N CYS A 71 11.81 -24.77 5.47
CA CYS A 71 11.43 -24.06 6.71
C CYS A 71 9.98 -24.36 7.10
N THR A 72 9.05 -24.34 6.14
CA THR A 72 7.64 -24.70 6.37
C THR A 72 7.49 -26.14 6.87
N LYS A 73 8.17 -27.09 6.22
CA LYS A 73 8.15 -28.51 6.61
C LYS A 73 8.71 -28.73 8.02
N TYR A 74 9.77 -28.02 8.40
CA TYR A 74 10.35 -28.13 9.75
C TYR A 74 9.48 -27.46 10.81
N LEU A 75 9.01 -26.24 10.58
CA LEU A 75 8.18 -25.50 11.54
C LEU A 75 6.87 -26.24 11.83
N LYS A 76 6.25 -26.85 10.82
CA LYS A 76 5.06 -27.70 10.99
C LYS A 76 5.22 -28.81 12.02
N LYS A 77 6.43 -29.38 12.14
CA LYS A 77 6.70 -30.45 13.11
C LYS A 77 6.82 -29.95 14.55
N ILE A 78 7.16 -28.68 14.73
CA ILE A 78 7.59 -28.13 16.03
C ILE A 78 6.50 -27.24 16.63
N ILE A 79 5.76 -26.51 15.81
CA ILE A 79 4.84 -25.48 16.29
C ILE A 79 3.60 -25.40 15.42
N SER A 80 2.43 -25.20 16.03
CA SER A 80 1.17 -24.98 15.29
C SER A 80 1.16 -23.61 14.61
N VAL A 81 0.45 -23.49 13.49
CA VAL A 81 0.39 -22.24 12.72
C VAL A 81 -0.09 -21.05 13.56
N LYS A 82 -1.05 -21.26 14.48
CA LYS A 82 -1.56 -20.20 15.37
C LYS A 82 -0.49 -19.67 16.31
N ARG A 83 0.37 -20.56 16.85
CA ARG A 83 1.50 -20.14 17.69
C ARG A 83 2.59 -19.48 16.85
N LEU A 84 2.84 -19.96 15.63
CA LEU A 84 3.77 -19.32 14.70
C LEU A 84 3.32 -17.88 14.37
N VAL A 85 2.02 -17.67 14.12
CA VAL A 85 1.45 -16.31 13.92
C VAL A 85 1.80 -15.43 15.11
N LEU A 86 1.55 -15.89 16.34
CA LEU A 86 1.84 -15.11 17.54
C LEU A 86 3.34 -14.77 17.67
N ILE A 87 4.23 -15.74 17.45
CA ILE A 87 5.68 -15.51 17.50
C ILE A 87 6.11 -14.48 16.44
N VAL A 88 5.64 -14.62 15.20
CA VAL A 88 6.00 -13.69 14.13
C VAL A 88 5.39 -12.30 14.36
N MET A 89 4.20 -12.19 14.96
CA MET A 89 3.63 -10.92 15.39
C MET A 89 4.50 -10.22 16.43
N ILE A 90 4.98 -10.96 17.44
CA ILE A 90 5.86 -10.43 18.50
C ILE A 90 7.21 -10.03 17.90
N TYR A 91 7.80 -10.88 17.06
CA TYR A 91 9.03 -10.58 16.32
C TYR A 91 8.88 -9.28 15.53
N ALA A 92 7.82 -9.16 14.72
CA ALA A 92 7.61 -7.99 13.88
C ALA A 92 7.42 -6.71 14.72
N PHE A 93 6.69 -6.80 15.83
CA PHE A 93 6.51 -5.68 16.77
C PHE A 93 7.84 -5.23 17.36
N ILE A 94 8.65 -6.18 17.87
CA ILE A 94 9.94 -5.88 18.48
C ILE A 94 10.88 -5.29 17.44
N MET A 95 11.01 -5.92 16.28
CA MET A 95 11.90 -5.43 15.22
C MET A 95 11.49 -4.06 14.69
N SER A 96 10.18 -3.79 14.54
CA SER A 96 9.72 -2.48 14.09
C SER A 96 9.94 -1.40 15.15
N ILE A 97 9.73 -1.71 16.44
CA ILE A 97 10.05 -0.77 17.53
C ILE A 97 11.55 -0.51 17.61
N LEU A 98 12.38 -1.56 17.57
CA LEU A 98 13.83 -1.42 17.59
C LEU A 98 14.29 -0.56 16.42
N PHE A 99 13.78 -0.82 15.22
CA PHE A 99 14.08 0.01 14.05
C PHE A 99 13.63 1.46 14.27
N ALA A 100 12.42 1.71 14.74
CA ALA A 100 11.94 3.07 15.03
C ALA A 100 12.79 3.81 16.08
N ILE A 101 13.32 3.11 17.09
CA ILE A 101 14.22 3.67 18.11
C ILE A 101 15.58 4.02 17.51
N LEU A 102 16.13 3.11 16.67
CA LEU A 102 17.37 3.35 15.94
C LEU A 102 17.24 4.52 14.97
N ARG A 103 16.06 4.66 14.36
CA ARG A 103 15.71 5.70 13.39
C ARG A 103 15.03 6.93 13.99
N ARG A 104 15.14 7.16 15.30
CA ARG A 104 14.51 8.29 16.00
C ARG A 104 15.18 9.64 15.68
N ASP A 105 15.40 9.90 14.40
CA ASP A 105 15.67 11.21 13.84
C ASP A 105 14.34 11.91 13.52
N TYR A 106 14.43 13.14 13.03
CA TYR A 106 13.28 13.92 12.59
C TYR A 106 12.47 13.18 11.51
N VAL A 107 11.15 13.13 11.70
CA VAL A 107 10.21 12.56 10.73
C VAL A 107 10.22 13.43 9.46
N GLN A 108 10.15 12.82 8.27
CA GLN A 108 10.32 13.53 6.98
C GLN A 108 9.00 13.65 6.20
N PHE A 109 8.99 14.52 5.19
CA PHE A 109 7.90 14.69 4.23
C PHE A 109 6.55 15.00 4.90
N ASP A 110 5.44 14.56 4.30
CA ASP A 110 4.07 14.76 4.81
C ASP A 110 3.87 14.36 6.28
N PRO A 111 4.43 13.22 6.77
CA PRO A 111 4.41 12.89 8.19
C PRO A 111 4.85 14.00 9.16
N PHE A 112 5.88 14.78 8.80
CA PHE A 112 6.33 15.90 9.63
C PHE A 112 5.19 16.91 9.83
N ASN A 113 4.63 17.38 8.71
CA ASN A 113 3.57 18.39 8.72
C ASN A 113 2.33 17.88 9.47
N ILE A 114 1.96 16.62 9.30
CA ILE A 114 0.83 16.04 10.04
C ILE A 114 1.07 16.03 11.55
N ILE A 115 2.25 15.59 12.00
CA ILE A 115 2.56 15.53 13.43
C ILE A 115 2.67 16.93 14.04
N ASP A 116 3.30 17.86 13.34
CA ASP A 116 3.41 19.26 13.76
C ASP A 116 2.02 19.89 13.94
N GLN A 117 1.17 19.79 12.91
CA GLN A 117 -0.18 20.32 12.95
C GLN A 117 -1.05 19.63 14.01
N THR A 118 -0.88 18.32 14.22
CA THR A 118 -1.53 17.60 15.32
C THR A 118 -1.16 18.21 16.68
N ASN A 119 0.12 18.47 16.92
CA ASN A 119 0.57 19.08 18.18
C ASN A 119 0.06 20.51 18.35
N ASN A 120 0.00 21.29 17.27
CA ASN A 120 -0.60 22.64 17.27
C ASN A 120 -2.09 22.58 17.64
N PHE A 121 -2.85 21.66 17.04
CA PHE A 121 -4.28 21.50 17.30
C PHE A 121 -4.58 21.02 18.72
N ILE A 122 -3.69 20.23 19.33
CA ILE A 122 -3.77 19.86 20.76
C ILE A 122 -3.57 21.09 21.65
N ARG A 123 -2.72 22.04 21.25
CA ARG A 123 -2.48 23.30 21.97
C ARG A 123 -3.55 24.36 21.69
N GLY A 124 -4.56 24.05 20.88
CA GLY A 124 -5.59 25.00 20.45
C GLY A 124 -5.11 26.01 19.40
N ASN A 125 -3.92 25.80 18.82
CA ASN A 125 -3.44 26.62 17.71
C ASN A 125 -3.91 26.01 16.38
N TYR A 126 -4.81 26.71 15.70
CA TYR A 126 -5.38 26.31 14.41
C TYR A 126 -4.85 27.13 13.22
N SER A 127 -3.73 27.84 13.38
CA SER A 127 -3.17 28.72 12.34
C SER A 127 -2.82 28.00 11.04
N GLY A 128 -2.59 26.68 11.09
CA GLY A 128 -2.36 25.88 9.88
C GLY A 128 -3.56 25.81 8.93
N LEU A 129 -4.76 26.20 9.37
CA LEU A 129 -5.96 26.32 8.54
C LEU A 129 -6.08 27.68 7.85
N ASP A 130 -5.26 28.68 8.22
CA ASP A 130 -5.35 30.03 7.66
C ASP A 130 -5.01 30.03 6.16
N LYS A 131 -5.68 30.88 5.38
CA LYS A 131 -5.41 31.06 3.94
C LYS A 131 -3.95 31.40 3.72
N GLY A 132 -3.36 30.76 2.71
CA GLY A 132 -1.99 30.99 2.28
C GLY A 132 -1.22 29.68 2.18
N ASN A 133 0.09 29.77 2.37
CA ASN A 133 1.01 28.66 2.14
C ASN A 133 1.06 27.63 3.29
N ASN A 134 0.00 27.56 4.09
CA ASN A 134 -0.09 26.61 5.18
C ASN A 134 -0.40 25.21 4.64
N TYR A 135 0.26 24.20 5.21
CA TYR A 135 0.14 22.83 4.74
C TYR A 135 -1.31 22.31 4.71
N LEU A 136 -2.15 22.64 5.71
CA LEU A 136 -3.55 22.20 5.74
C LEU A 136 -4.50 23.05 4.92
N TYR A 137 -4.12 24.29 4.59
CA TYR A 137 -4.88 25.06 3.62
C TYR A 137 -4.75 24.46 2.21
N ILE A 138 -3.55 23.98 1.87
CA ILE A 138 -3.24 23.33 0.59
C ILE A 138 -3.72 21.88 0.59
N TYR A 139 -3.36 21.09 1.61
CA TYR A 139 -3.67 19.66 1.69
C TYR A 139 -4.71 19.37 2.76
N SER A 140 -5.87 20.02 2.68
CA SER A 140 -6.95 19.92 3.69
C SER A 140 -7.45 18.51 3.95
N HIS A 141 -7.36 17.62 2.95
CA HIS A 141 -7.70 16.21 3.09
C HIS A 141 -6.89 15.48 4.19
N GLN A 142 -5.73 16.01 4.60
CA GLN A 142 -4.90 15.45 5.67
C GLN A 142 -5.49 15.66 7.07
N ILE A 143 -6.50 16.52 7.21
CA ILE A 143 -7.13 16.82 8.49
C ILE A 143 -7.77 15.58 9.14
N THR A 144 -8.20 14.59 8.34
CA THR A 144 -8.78 13.35 8.86
C THR A 144 -7.73 12.46 9.54
N THR A 145 -6.49 12.42 9.01
CA THR A 145 -5.37 11.74 9.65
C THR A 145 -4.95 12.46 10.92
N ILE A 146 -4.90 13.80 10.89
CA ILE A 146 -4.62 14.64 12.06
C ILE A 146 -5.64 14.40 13.17
N PHE A 147 -6.93 14.28 12.84
CA PHE A 147 -7.98 13.98 13.81
C PHE A 147 -7.68 12.71 14.60
N VAL A 148 -7.30 11.64 13.90
CA VAL A 148 -6.96 10.36 14.55
C VAL A 148 -5.70 10.50 15.41
N PHE A 149 -4.66 11.16 14.89
CA PHE A 149 -3.42 11.35 15.65
C PHE A 149 -3.64 12.25 16.87
N GLN A 150 -4.50 13.26 16.77
CA GLN A 150 -4.87 14.14 17.87
C GLN A 150 -5.52 13.34 19.01
N ILE A 151 -6.46 12.44 18.71
CA ILE A 151 -7.09 11.57 19.72
C ILE A 151 -6.03 10.72 20.41
N ILE A 152 -5.16 10.05 19.63
CA ILE A 152 -4.13 9.16 20.18
C ILE A 152 -3.14 9.92 21.07
N LEU A 153 -2.61 11.04 20.58
CA LEU A 153 -1.62 11.83 21.32
C LEU A 153 -2.24 12.57 22.53
N SER A 154 -3.54 12.84 22.51
CA SER A 154 -4.25 13.42 23.65
C SER A 154 -4.51 12.40 24.75
N LEU A 155 -4.76 11.13 24.39
CA LEU A 155 -5.02 10.04 25.36
C LEU A 155 -3.74 9.45 25.97
N PHE A 156 -2.69 9.27 25.16
CA PHE A 156 -1.50 8.53 25.58
C PHE A 156 -0.26 9.43 25.79
N GLY A 157 -0.36 10.72 25.44
CA GLY A 157 0.71 11.70 25.55
C GLY A 157 1.25 12.18 24.19
N ARG A 158 1.98 13.29 24.20
CA ARG A 158 2.41 14.01 22.98
C ARG A 158 3.71 13.48 22.35
N ALA A 159 4.20 12.33 22.79
CA ALA A 159 5.44 11.78 22.26
C ALA A 159 5.20 11.08 20.92
N THR A 160 5.94 11.46 19.87
CA THR A 160 5.94 10.77 18.56
C THR A 160 6.18 9.26 18.70
N PHE A 161 6.85 8.83 19.76
CA PHE A 161 7.05 7.42 20.11
C PHE A 161 5.75 6.61 20.23
N ILE A 162 4.66 7.22 20.66
CA ILE A 162 3.34 6.58 20.74
C ILE A 162 2.83 6.20 19.34
N LEU A 163 3.11 7.04 18.34
CA LEU A 163 2.74 6.74 16.96
C LEU A 163 3.61 5.61 16.38
N TYR A 164 4.89 5.50 16.76
CA TYR A 164 5.70 4.32 16.40
C TYR A 164 5.16 3.02 17.02
N ILE A 165 4.64 3.06 18.25
CA ILE A 165 3.94 1.93 18.87
C ILE A 165 2.68 1.55 18.08
N MET A 166 1.86 2.52 17.70
CA MET A 166 0.68 2.28 16.85
C MET A 166 1.05 1.64 15.50
N GLN A 167 2.08 2.17 14.83
CA GLN A 167 2.59 1.63 13.56
C GLN A 167 3.07 0.17 13.73
N SER A 168 3.80 -0.11 14.82
CA SER A 168 4.32 -1.44 15.15
C SER A 168 3.19 -2.45 15.41
N PHE A 169 2.17 -2.07 16.19
CA PHE A 169 0.97 -2.91 16.35
C PHE A 169 0.27 -3.15 15.01
N SER A 170 0.19 -2.13 14.16
CA SER A 170 -0.42 -2.26 12.83
C SER A 170 0.29 -3.31 12.00
N ILE A 171 1.62 -3.34 12.00
CA ILE A 171 2.42 -4.38 11.32
C ILE A 171 2.09 -5.77 11.87
N SER A 172 2.10 -5.97 13.19
CA SER A 172 1.75 -7.27 13.78
C SER A 172 0.35 -7.72 13.42
N PHE A 173 -0.64 -6.82 13.48
CA PHE A 173 -2.01 -7.17 13.13
C PHE A 173 -2.23 -7.34 11.63
N ILE A 174 -1.45 -6.68 10.75
CA ILE A 174 -1.40 -7.00 9.32
C ILE A 174 -1.03 -8.47 9.13
N ILE A 175 0.04 -8.96 9.77
CA ILE A 175 0.50 -10.36 9.68
C ILE A 175 -0.62 -11.32 10.10
N MET A 176 -1.27 -11.05 11.23
CA MET A 176 -2.42 -11.84 11.69
C MET A 176 -3.54 -11.88 10.66
N MET A 177 -3.87 -10.73 10.06
CA MET A 177 -4.95 -10.63 9.10
C MET A 177 -4.63 -11.29 7.76
N LEU A 178 -3.38 -11.22 7.29
CA LEU A 178 -2.92 -11.97 6.12
C LEU A 178 -3.10 -13.48 6.32
N TYR A 179 -2.71 -14.01 7.49
CA TYR A 179 -2.96 -15.41 7.87
C TYR A 179 -4.47 -15.73 7.90
N LYS A 180 -5.29 -14.89 8.55
CA LYS A 180 -6.74 -15.13 8.64
C LYS A 180 -7.42 -15.13 7.27
N ILE A 181 -7.01 -14.24 6.36
CA ILE A 181 -7.48 -14.17 4.98
C ILE A 181 -7.02 -15.40 4.20
N SER A 182 -5.75 -15.79 4.30
CA SER A 182 -5.25 -17.03 3.69
C SER A 182 -6.06 -18.25 4.12
N ASN A 183 -6.27 -18.40 5.44
CA ASN A 183 -6.98 -19.55 5.99
C ASN A 183 -8.42 -19.62 5.48
N ILE A 184 -9.13 -18.49 5.41
CA ILE A 184 -10.51 -18.48 4.92
C ILE A 184 -10.59 -18.59 3.39
N LEU A 185 -9.59 -18.17 2.62
CA LEU A 185 -9.63 -18.29 1.16
C LEU A 185 -9.27 -19.70 0.68
N PHE A 186 -8.27 -20.32 1.31
CA PHE A 186 -7.63 -21.52 0.77
C PHE A 186 -7.86 -22.78 1.60
N ASP A 187 -8.09 -22.64 2.91
CA ASP A 187 -8.22 -23.76 3.85
C ASP A 187 -7.06 -24.77 3.71
N ASP A 188 -5.85 -24.25 3.47
CA ASP A 188 -4.65 -25.02 3.21
C ASP A 188 -3.57 -24.67 4.23
N GLU A 189 -3.17 -25.66 5.02
CA GLU A 189 -2.25 -25.45 6.12
C GLU A 189 -0.85 -25.04 5.62
N ASP A 190 -0.33 -25.66 4.55
CA ASP A 190 0.98 -25.29 3.99
C ASP A 190 1.01 -23.81 3.59
N THR A 191 -0.04 -23.34 2.92
CA THR A 191 -0.21 -21.95 2.52
C THR A 191 -0.22 -21.04 3.74
N ASN A 192 -0.91 -21.40 4.81
CA ASN A 192 -0.96 -20.59 6.02
C ASN A 192 0.40 -20.43 6.70
N TYR A 193 1.21 -21.50 6.77
CA TYR A 193 2.58 -21.38 7.27
C TYR A 193 3.43 -20.47 6.37
N LEU A 194 3.35 -20.66 5.05
CA LEU A 194 4.08 -19.85 4.09
C LEU A 194 3.72 -18.36 4.21
N VAL A 195 2.44 -18.01 4.33
CA VAL A 195 2.01 -16.62 4.51
C VAL A 195 2.64 -15.99 5.74
N VAL A 196 2.66 -16.70 6.86
CA VAL A 196 3.21 -16.18 8.13
C VAL A 196 4.72 -15.99 8.02
N ILE A 197 5.45 -16.96 7.45
CA ILE A 197 6.91 -16.85 7.26
C ILE A 197 7.23 -15.70 6.30
N LEU A 198 6.57 -15.64 5.15
CA LEU A 198 6.78 -14.58 4.15
C LEU A 198 6.46 -13.19 4.72
N SER A 199 5.40 -13.07 5.54
CA SER A 199 5.06 -11.80 6.17
C SER A 199 6.13 -11.34 7.17
N GLY A 200 6.75 -12.27 7.90
CA GLY A 200 7.89 -11.98 8.78
C GLY A 200 9.17 -11.61 8.03
N LEU A 201 9.35 -12.08 6.79
CA LEU A 201 10.49 -11.76 5.93
C LEU A 201 10.26 -10.52 5.05
N CYS A 202 9.10 -9.88 5.15
CA CYS A 202 8.79 -8.67 4.39
C CYS A 202 9.48 -7.46 5.03
N PHE A 203 10.79 -7.30 4.79
CA PHE A 203 11.58 -6.19 5.34
C PHE A 203 11.00 -4.80 5.05
N PRO A 204 10.48 -4.49 3.84
CA PRO A 204 9.84 -3.20 3.59
C PRO A 204 8.72 -2.89 4.58
N LEU A 205 7.93 -3.89 4.98
CA LEU A 205 6.86 -3.73 5.97
C LEU A 205 7.38 -3.38 7.36
N ILE A 206 8.52 -3.94 7.79
CA ILE A 206 9.13 -3.61 9.08
C ILE A 206 9.75 -2.20 9.03
N PHE A 207 10.50 -1.88 7.98
CA PHE A 207 11.18 -0.58 7.87
C PHE A 207 10.20 0.59 7.69
N TYR A 208 9.02 0.35 7.10
CA TYR A 208 8.00 1.39 6.94
C TYR A 208 7.48 1.99 8.25
N VAL A 209 7.72 1.32 9.40
CA VAL A 209 7.30 1.80 10.73
C VAL A 209 7.77 3.24 11.03
N ALA A 210 8.96 3.62 10.55
CA ALA A 210 9.54 4.93 10.81
C ALA A 210 8.89 6.06 9.98
N PHE A 211 8.11 5.72 8.94
CA PHE A 211 7.28 6.68 8.20
C PHE A 211 5.92 6.84 8.90
N VAL A 212 5.88 7.66 9.94
CA VAL A 212 4.71 7.83 10.81
C VAL A 212 3.54 8.48 10.08
N TYR A 213 2.62 7.65 9.59
CA TYR A 213 1.54 8.09 8.71
C TYR A 213 0.36 7.11 8.78
N GLY A 214 -0.75 7.43 8.10
CA GLY A 214 -1.94 6.59 8.08
C GLY A 214 -1.84 5.26 7.32
N ILE A 215 -0.72 4.98 6.63
CA ILE A 215 -0.59 3.81 5.73
C ILE A 215 -0.71 2.48 6.48
N LEU A 216 0.11 2.21 7.49
CA LEU A 216 0.11 0.92 8.17
C LEU A 216 -1.20 0.65 8.95
N PRO A 217 -1.74 1.58 9.78
CA PRO A 217 -3.03 1.36 10.42
C PRO A 217 -4.17 1.28 9.40
N GLY A 218 -4.09 2.03 8.29
CA GLY A 218 -5.03 1.93 7.17
C GLY A 218 -5.00 0.56 6.50
N MET A 219 -3.80 0.00 6.25
CA MET A 219 -3.61 -1.36 5.71
C MET A 219 -4.20 -2.41 6.65
N PHE A 220 -3.92 -2.32 7.96
CA PHE A 220 -4.49 -3.23 8.95
C PHE A 220 -6.03 -3.22 8.89
N LEU A 221 -6.65 -2.04 8.96
CA LEU A 221 -8.10 -1.91 8.93
C LEU A 221 -8.71 -2.36 7.59
N THR A 222 -8.01 -2.13 6.48
CA THR A 222 -8.42 -2.65 5.17
C THR A 222 -8.45 -4.18 5.16
N LEU A 223 -7.44 -4.84 5.73
CA LEU A 223 -7.43 -6.30 5.84
C LEU A 223 -8.50 -6.83 6.80
N VAL A 224 -8.82 -6.10 7.88
CA VAL A 224 -9.99 -6.39 8.73
C VAL A 224 -11.27 -6.35 7.89
N ALA A 225 -11.43 -5.30 7.07
CA ALA A 225 -12.59 -5.17 6.19
C ALA A 225 -12.70 -6.33 5.19
N TYR A 226 -11.58 -6.72 4.58
CA TYR A 226 -11.51 -7.83 3.63
C TYR A 226 -11.89 -9.15 4.30
N TYR A 227 -11.29 -9.45 5.45
CA TYR A 227 -11.55 -10.69 6.17
C TYR A 227 -13.02 -10.82 6.57
N TYR A 228 -13.63 -9.79 7.15
CA TYR A 228 -15.02 -9.87 7.58
C TYR A 228 -16.01 -9.86 6.41
N PHE A 229 -15.69 -9.17 5.32
CA PHE A 229 -16.47 -9.28 4.08
C PHE A 229 -16.42 -10.71 3.51
N ILE A 230 -15.22 -11.31 3.37
CA ILE A 230 -15.07 -12.69 2.92
C ILE A 230 -15.77 -13.65 3.89
N LYS A 231 -15.64 -13.45 5.21
CA LYS A 231 -16.29 -14.27 6.24
C LYS A 231 -17.81 -14.19 6.16
N TYR A 232 -18.37 -13.01 5.87
CA TYR A 232 -19.80 -12.86 5.61
C TYR A 232 -20.27 -13.74 4.45
N THR A 233 -19.51 -13.79 3.34
CA THR A 233 -19.90 -14.60 2.18
C THR A 233 -20.06 -16.08 2.49
N LYS A 234 -19.40 -16.57 3.55
CA LYS A 234 -19.49 -17.94 4.06
C LYS A 234 -20.51 -18.11 5.19
N GLN A 235 -20.51 -17.24 6.19
CA GLN A 235 -21.25 -17.43 7.45
C GLN A 235 -22.57 -16.65 7.54
N LYS A 236 -22.78 -15.64 6.68
CA LYS A 236 -24.04 -14.89 6.55
C LYS A 236 -24.52 -14.07 7.75
N GLN A 237 -23.67 -13.88 8.75
CA GLN A 237 -23.98 -13.07 9.92
C GLN A 237 -23.82 -11.57 9.62
N TRP A 238 -24.89 -10.78 9.81
CA TRP A 238 -24.95 -9.38 9.37
C TRP A 238 -23.89 -8.48 10.04
N TYR A 239 -23.55 -8.73 11.30
CA TYR A 239 -22.57 -7.94 12.04
C TYR A 239 -21.17 -7.98 11.38
N MET A 240 -20.87 -8.99 10.56
CA MET A 240 -19.62 -9.05 9.80
C MET A 240 -19.54 -7.95 8.75
N LEU A 241 -20.67 -7.62 8.09
CA LEU A 241 -20.72 -6.48 7.18
C LEU A 241 -20.58 -5.16 7.93
N VAL A 242 -21.10 -5.07 9.15
CA VAL A 242 -20.95 -3.87 9.98
C VAL A 242 -19.49 -3.65 10.39
N ILE A 243 -18.80 -4.71 10.84
CA ILE A 243 -17.36 -4.62 11.14
C ILE A 243 -16.57 -4.25 9.88
N SER A 244 -16.90 -4.86 8.74
CA SER A 244 -16.25 -4.54 7.47
C SER A 244 -16.44 -3.08 7.06
N LEU A 245 -17.67 -2.57 7.20
CA LEU A 245 -18.05 -1.19 6.89
C LEU A 245 -17.26 -0.20 7.75
N PHE A 246 -17.22 -0.39 9.07
CA PHE A 246 -16.52 0.54 9.95
C PHE A 246 -15.01 0.47 9.74
N ALA A 247 -14.44 -0.73 9.67
CA ALA A 247 -13.00 -0.88 9.43
C ALA A 247 -12.57 -0.20 8.13
N LEU A 248 -13.33 -0.37 7.05
CA LEU A 248 -13.05 0.26 5.76
C LEU A 248 -13.13 1.79 5.84
N ASN A 249 -14.17 2.34 6.47
CA ASN A 249 -14.33 3.79 6.60
C ASN A 249 -13.25 4.43 7.50
N PHE A 250 -12.91 3.80 8.62
CA PHE A 250 -11.78 4.25 9.45
C PHE A 250 -10.43 4.16 8.70
N SER A 251 -10.26 3.17 7.82
CA SER A 251 -9.07 3.09 6.97
C SER A 251 -8.95 4.27 6.00
N ILE A 252 -10.08 4.78 5.48
CA ILE A 252 -10.13 5.93 4.57
C ILE A 252 -9.85 7.24 5.30
N ILE A 253 -10.32 7.37 6.55
CA ILE A 253 -10.00 8.51 7.43
C ILE A 253 -8.49 8.62 7.67
N LEU A 254 -7.82 7.48 7.88
CA LEU A 254 -6.36 7.44 8.05
C LEU A 254 -5.62 7.76 6.76
N ILE A 255 -6.07 7.24 5.62
CA ILE A 255 -5.50 7.52 4.31
C ILE A 255 -6.54 7.39 3.20
N GLY A 256 -6.80 8.50 2.49
CA GLY A 256 -7.86 8.59 1.48
C GLY A 256 -7.73 7.59 0.33
N ASN A 257 -6.51 7.16 0.00
CA ASN A 257 -6.26 6.19 -1.08
C ASN A 257 -6.92 4.82 -0.83
N ASN A 258 -7.30 4.50 0.42
CA ASN A 258 -8.03 3.28 0.74
C ASN A 258 -9.44 3.22 0.12
N ILE A 259 -9.92 4.31 -0.50
CA ILE A 259 -11.10 4.29 -1.37
C ILE A 259 -10.99 3.25 -2.50
N ILE A 260 -9.78 2.96 -2.98
CA ILE A 260 -9.53 1.93 -4.02
C ILE A 260 -9.89 0.54 -3.48
N HIS A 261 -9.58 0.26 -2.22
CA HIS A 261 -9.97 -0.98 -1.55
C HIS A 261 -11.49 -1.07 -1.33
N MET A 262 -12.15 0.07 -1.08
CA MET A 262 -13.62 0.11 -1.02
C MET A 262 -14.25 -0.25 -2.36
N LEU A 263 -13.76 0.33 -3.46
CA LEU A 263 -14.22 -0.01 -4.81
C LEU A 263 -13.97 -1.48 -5.15
N ALA A 264 -12.89 -2.07 -4.66
CA ALA A 264 -12.63 -3.50 -4.82
C ALA A 264 -13.66 -4.37 -4.09
N ILE A 265 -13.98 -4.06 -2.82
CA ILE A 265 -15.04 -4.75 -2.08
C ILE A 265 -16.38 -4.56 -2.80
N PHE A 266 -16.72 -3.34 -3.25
CA PHE A 266 -17.97 -3.07 -3.96
C PHE A 266 -18.09 -3.90 -5.24
N SER A 267 -17.01 -3.99 -6.02
CA SER A 267 -16.96 -4.81 -7.24
C SER A 267 -17.25 -6.28 -6.93
N VAL A 268 -16.64 -6.84 -5.87
CA VAL A 268 -16.93 -8.22 -5.43
C VAL A 268 -18.34 -8.35 -4.88
N ALA A 269 -18.84 -7.37 -4.12
CA ALA A 269 -20.19 -7.36 -3.56
C ALA A 269 -21.27 -7.33 -4.64
N VAL A 270 -21.05 -6.57 -5.74
CA VAL A 270 -21.93 -6.56 -6.92
C VAL A 270 -21.92 -7.92 -7.60
N VAL A 271 -20.76 -8.51 -7.87
CA VAL A 271 -20.66 -9.86 -8.45
C VAL A 271 -21.33 -10.90 -7.55
N TYR A 272 -21.13 -10.79 -6.24
CA TYR A 272 -21.76 -11.65 -5.24
C TYR A 272 -23.28 -11.50 -5.25
N PHE A 273 -23.80 -10.27 -5.30
CA PHE A 273 -25.22 -9.98 -5.43
C PHE A 273 -25.81 -10.57 -6.71
N ILE A 274 -25.13 -10.45 -7.85
CA ILE A 274 -25.57 -11.02 -9.13
C ILE A 274 -25.71 -12.54 -9.02
N LYS A 275 -24.74 -13.23 -8.41
CA LYS A 275 -24.74 -14.70 -8.25
C LYS A 275 -25.72 -15.22 -7.21
N LYS A 276 -25.81 -14.54 -6.06
CA LYS A 276 -26.49 -15.04 -4.85
C LYS A 276 -27.76 -14.28 -4.48
N LYS A 277 -28.03 -13.15 -5.11
CA LYS A 277 -29.18 -12.26 -4.86
C LYS A 277 -29.32 -11.83 -3.39
N ASP A 278 -28.18 -11.68 -2.73
CA ASP A 278 -28.12 -11.25 -1.33
C ASP A 278 -28.37 -9.74 -1.22
N LYS A 279 -29.61 -9.36 -0.88
CA LYS A 279 -30.06 -7.97 -0.76
C LYS A 279 -29.27 -7.14 0.28
N LYS A 280 -28.47 -7.78 1.14
CA LYS A 280 -27.58 -7.05 2.07
C LYS A 280 -26.39 -6.39 1.36
N MET A 281 -26.03 -6.83 0.15
CA MET A 281 -24.88 -6.25 -0.59
C MET A 281 -25.14 -4.81 -1.06
N PRO A 282 -26.26 -4.47 -1.73
CA PRO A 282 -26.55 -3.07 -2.06
C PRO A 282 -26.68 -2.18 -0.80
N LEU A 283 -27.33 -2.67 0.25
CA LEU A 283 -27.45 -1.94 1.51
C LEU A 283 -26.07 -1.65 2.11
N PHE A 284 -25.18 -2.65 2.17
CA PHE A 284 -23.81 -2.48 2.64
C PHE A 284 -23.04 -1.42 1.83
N ILE A 285 -23.17 -1.41 0.50
CA ILE A 285 -22.54 -0.41 -0.37
C ILE A 285 -23.03 1.00 -0.03
N ILE A 286 -24.36 1.18 0.04
CA ILE A 286 -24.98 2.47 0.36
C ILE A 286 -24.56 2.94 1.75
N SER A 287 -24.57 2.04 2.74
CA SER A 287 -24.14 2.35 4.11
C SER A 287 -22.67 2.74 4.17
N CYS A 288 -21.78 2.08 3.41
CA CYS A 288 -20.37 2.46 3.32
C CYS A 288 -20.20 3.88 2.77
N LEU A 289 -20.91 4.22 1.69
CA LEU A 289 -20.87 5.57 1.09
C LEU A 289 -21.40 6.63 2.06
N PHE A 290 -22.52 6.34 2.71
CA PHE A 290 -23.11 7.24 3.70
C PHE A 290 -22.15 7.50 4.87
N VAL A 291 -21.58 6.45 5.47
CA VAL A 291 -20.63 6.60 6.59
C VAL A 291 -19.34 7.30 6.17
N MET A 292 -18.87 7.11 4.94
CA MET A 292 -17.71 7.83 4.42
C MET A 292 -17.97 9.35 4.37
N MET A 293 -19.11 9.74 3.79
CA MET A 293 -19.50 11.14 3.67
C MET A 293 -19.77 11.77 5.04
N ALA A 294 -20.54 11.08 5.89
CA ALA A 294 -20.85 11.52 7.24
C ALA A 294 -19.59 11.66 8.10
N GLY A 295 -18.69 10.67 8.06
CA GLY A 295 -17.44 10.69 8.82
C GLY A 295 -16.54 11.88 8.45
N LYS A 296 -16.38 12.15 7.15
CA LYS A 296 -15.61 13.33 6.70
C LYS A 296 -16.29 14.63 7.17
N SER A 297 -17.61 14.77 6.96
CA SER A 297 -18.35 15.97 7.33
C SER A 297 -18.30 16.24 8.84
N VAL A 298 -18.44 15.21 9.68
CA VAL A 298 -18.34 15.36 11.14
C VAL A 298 -16.97 15.90 11.57
N ILE A 299 -15.88 15.39 10.98
CA ILE A 299 -14.52 15.85 11.31
C ILE A 299 -14.31 17.30 10.85
N TYR A 300 -14.78 17.65 9.65
CA TYR A 300 -14.67 19.02 9.12
C TYR A 300 -15.44 19.99 10.00
N ASN A 301 -16.72 19.74 10.24
CA ASN A 301 -17.57 20.58 11.10
C ASN A 301 -16.99 20.73 12.51
N TYR A 302 -16.42 19.66 13.07
CA TYR A 302 -15.75 19.72 14.38
C TYR A 302 -14.64 20.77 14.40
N TYR A 303 -13.76 20.76 13.39
CA TYR A 303 -12.65 21.71 13.33
C TYR A 303 -13.09 23.11 12.93
N GLU A 304 -14.09 23.27 12.08
CA GLU A 304 -14.63 24.60 11.73
C GLU A 304 -15.23 25.29 12.94
N VAL A 305 -16.08 24.57 13.70
CA VAL A 305 -16.64 25.08 14.96
C VAL A 305 -15.55 25.37 15.99
N LYS A 306 -14.53 24.52 16.10
CA LYS A 306 -13.49 24.70 17.13
C LYS A 306 -12.50 25.81 16.79
N SER A 307 -12.15 25.94 15.51
CA SER A 307 -11.14 26.89 15.03
C SER A 307 -11.74 28.25 14.65
N GLN A 308 -13.06 28.33 14.49
CA GLN A 308 -13.78 29.49 13.96
C GLN A 308 -13.25 29.92 12.58
N ARG A 309 -12.85 28.91 11.78
CA ARG A 309 -12.31 29.06 10.42
C ARG A 309 -13.00 28.07 9.50
N GLU A 310 -13.19 28.45 8.26
CA GLU A 310 -13.64 27.54 7.21
C GLU A 310 -12.47 26.66 6.74
N ILE A 311 -12.71 25.36 6.53
CA ILE A 311 -11.67 24.47 6.00
C ILE A 311 -11.68 24.56 4.48
N SER A 312 -10.53 24.96 3.92
CA SER A 312 -10.30 24.98 2.47
C SER A 312 -10.64 23.64 1.80
N ASP A 313 -11.21 23.70 0.59
CA ASP A 313 -11.36 22.53 -0.28
C ASP A 313 -10.00 21.91 -0.68
N GLY A 314 -8.92 22.68 -0.54
CA GLY A 314 -7.54 22.27 -0.80
C GLY A 314 -7.22 22.15 -2.28
N VAL A 315 -6.07 21.55 -2.58
CA VAL A 315 -5.59 21.31 -3.95
C VAL A 315 -6.63 20.53 -4.75
N ASN A 316 -7.00 21.09 -5.91
CA ASN A 316 -7.93 20.41 -6.80
C ASN A 316 -7.36 19.09 -7.33
N LYS A 317 -8.15 18.01 -7.28
CA LYS A 317 -7.70 16.68 -7.74
C LYS A 317 -7.24 16.64 -9.20
N ILE A 318 -7.74 17.52 -10.05
CA ILE A 318 -7.32 17.56 -11.47
C ILE A 318 -5.86 17.99 -11.64
N THR A 319 -5.31 18.77 -10.72
CA THR A 319 -3.90 19.22 -10.79
C THR A 319 -2.94 18.07 -10.54
N TRP A 320 -3.32 17.10 -9.71
CA TRP A 320 -2.57 15.86 -9.52
C TRP A 320 -2.58 14.96 -10.76
N ILE A 321 -3.69 14.93 -11.52
CA ILE A 321 -3.74 14.21 -12.80
C ILE A 321 -2.83 14.91 -13.82
N ALA A 322 -2.89 16.24 -13.90
CA ALA A 322 -2.01 17.02 -14.76
C ALA A 322 -0.53 16.76 -14.44
N MET A 323 -0.14 16.88 -13.16
CA MET A 323 1.20 16.59 -12.69
C MET A 323 1.63 15.15 -12.99
N GLY A 324 0.74 14.17 -12.80
CA GLY A 324 1.01 12.78 -13.12
C GLY A 324 1.37 12.54 -14.59
N MET A 325 1.03 13.45 -15.50
CA MET A 325 1.35 13.37 -16.93
C MET A 325 2.57 14.20 -17.33
N GLN A 326 3.24 14.82 -16.37
CA GLN A 326 4.39 15.70 -16.57
C GLN A 326 5.71 15.02 -16.18
N GLU A 327 6.79 15.57 -16.71
CA GLU A 327 8.16 15.32 -16.26
C GLU A 327 8.60 16.48 -15.36
N GLY A 328 9.68 16.27 -14.61
CA GLY A 328 10.29 17.29 -13.77
C GLY A 328 11.72 16.89 -13.43
N GLU A 329 12.26 17.42 -12.33
CA GLU A 329 13.58 17.03 -11.83
C GLU A 329 13.65 15.56 -11.36
N ARG A 330 12.48 14.95 -11.14
CA ARG A 330 12.30 13.57 -10.66
C ARG A 330 11.75 12.69 -11.79
N GLU A 331 11.65 11.39 -11.52
CA GLU A 331 11.18 10.42 -12.51
C GLU A 331 9.75 10.68 -13.02
N ALA A 332 9.39 10.11 -14.18
CA ALA A 332 8.12 10.31 -14.86
C ALA A 332 6.89 10.19 -13.93
N GLY A 333 6.09 11.26 -13.91
CA GLY A 333 4.85 11.34 -13.13
C GLY A 333 5.05 11.46 -11.62
N TRP A 334 6.26 11.77 -11.15
CA TRP A 334 6.53 12.11 -9.75
C TRP A 334 6.12 13.55 -9.46
N TRP A 335 5.91 13.85 -8.18
CA TRP A 335 5.64 15.21 -7.73
C TRP A 335 6.74 16.18 -8.18
N ASN A 336 6.35 17.18 -8.97
CA ASN A 336 7.20 18.20 -9.57
C ASN A 336 6.79 19.62 -9.14
N LYS A 337 6.08 19.75 -8.01
CA LYS A 337 5.51 21.00 -7.46
C LYS A 337 4.38 21.65 -8.26
N PHE A 338 4.02 21.18 -9.46
CA PHE A 338 2.97 21.79 -10.28
C PHE A 338 1.67 22.06 -9.53
N ASN A 339 1.19 21.10 -8.74
CA ASN A 339 -0.06 21.23 -7.99
C ASN A 339 0.05 22.14 -6.75
N TYR A 340 1.26 22.51 -6.34
CA TYR A 340 1.56 23.37 -5.20
C TYR A 340 1.86 24.80 -5.67
N ASP A 341 2.74 24.99 -6.64
CA ASP A 341 3.22 26.31 -7.10
C ASP A 341 2.10 27.13 -7.78
N ILE A 342 1.20 26.49 -8.54
CA ILE A 342 0.09 27.19 -9.22
C ILE A 342 -0.93 27.80 -8.24
N MET A 343 -0.96 27.35 -6.98
CA MET A 343 -1.92 27.86 -6.00
C MET A 343 -1.66 29.32 -5.62
N PRO A 344 -0.47 29.69 -5.08
CA PRO A 344 -0.16 31.09 -4.81
C PRO A 344 -0.05 31.94 -6.08
N GLU A 345 0.40 31.38 -7.22
CA GLU A 345 0.50 32.11 -8.50
C GLU A 345 -0.86 32.65 -8.97
N GLU A 346 -1.94 31.89 -8.73
CA GLU A 346 -3.30 32.26 -9.13
C GLU A 346 -4.15 32.79 -7.97
N ASP A 347 -3.52 33.24 -6.87
CA ASP A 347 -4.16 33.70 -5.63
C ASP A 347 -5.26 32.74 -5.11
N TYR A 348 -4.98 31.44 -5.23
CA TYR A 348 -5.85 30.36 -4.79
C TYR A 348 -7.23 30.33 -5.49
N ASN A 349 -7.34 30.89 -6.70
CA ASN A 349 -8.55 30.83 -7.51
C ASN A 349 -8.76 29.43 -8.12
N ASP A 350 -9.65 28.63 -7.55
CA ASP A 350 -9.88 27.24 -7.94
C ASP A 350 -10.39 27.08 -9.39
N GLU A 351 -11.17 28.02 -9.92
CA GLU A 351 -11.64 27.95 -11.31
C GLU A 351 -10.49 28.12 -12.31
N LYS A 352 -9.62 29.12 -12.09
CA LYS A 352 -8.42 29.33 -12.91
C LYS A 352 -7.45 28.14 -12.80
N ILE A 353 -7.20 27.66 -11.58
CA ILE A 353 -6.34 26.48 -11.34
C ILE A 353 -6.88 25.24 -12.07
N LYS A 354 -8.20 25.01 -12.03
CA LYS A 354 -8.85 23.92 -12.79
C LYS A 354 -8.65 24.09 -14.29
N GLU A 355 -8.77 25.31 -14.81
CA GLU A 355 -8.59 25.59 -16.23
C GLU A 355 -7.15 25.33 -16.68
N ILE A 356 -6.16 25.83 -15.93
CA ILE A 356 -4.72 25.60 -16.18
C ILE A 356 -4.42 24.11 -16.20
N ALA A 357 -4.92 23.35 -15.21
CA ALA A 357 -4.71 21.91 -15.15
C ALA A 357 -5.37 21.16 -16.33
N LYS A 358 -6.59 21.55 -16.75
CA LYS A 358 -7.24 20.97 -17.94
C LYS A 358 -6.44 21.25 -19.22
N ASN A 359 -5.96 22.48 -19.36
CA ASN A 359 -5.16 22.88 -20.52
C ASN A 359 -3.82 22.13 -20.55
N SER A 360 -3.16 21.97 -19.40
CA SER A 360 -1.95 21.17 -19.23
C SER A 360 -2.17 19.70 -19.64
N ILE A 361 -3.26 19.07 -19.18
CA ILE A 361 -3.63 17.70 -19.59
C ILE A 361 -3.83 17.63 -21.11
N LYS A 362 -4.58 18.56 -21.69
CA LYS A 362 -4.84 18.60 -23.14
C LYS A 362 -3.54 18.75 -23.94
N GLN A 363 -2.63 19.61 -23.51
CA GLN A 363 -1.31 19.79 -24.13
C GLN A 363 -0.50 18.49 -24.06
N ARG A 364 -0.44 17.83 -22.89
CA ARG A 364 0.27 16.54 -22.74
C ARG A 364 -0.32 15.45 -23.62
N LEU A 365 -1.66 15.37 -23.73
CA LEU A 365 -2.31 14.43 -24.64
C LEU A 365 -1.96 14.69 -26.10
N ASN A 366 -1.87 15.96 -26.52
CA ASN A 366 -1.43 16.30 -27.88
C ASN A 366 0.03 15.90 -28.12
N VAL A 367 0.94 16.19 -27.18
CA VAL A 367 2.35 15.76 -27.26
C VAL A 367 2.46 14.24 -27.38
N PHE A 368 1.69 13.48 -26.59
CA PHE A 368 1.68 12.02 -26.67
C PHE A 368 1.10 11.49 -27.97
N LYS A 369 0.09 12.15 -28.53
CA LYS A 369 -0.51 11.79 -29.81
C LYS A 369 0.45 12.05 -30.99
N GLU A 370 1.15 13.17 -30.96
CA GLU A 370 2.12 13.57 -31.98
C GLU A 370 3.43 12.76 -31.87
N ASN A 371 3.80 12.31 -30.66
CA ASN A 371 5.01 11.53 -30.39
C ASN A 371 4.71 10.22 -29.63
N PRO A 372 4.16 9.18 -30.30
CA PRO A 372 3.80 7.92 -29.64
C PRO A 372 4.98 7.19 -28.99
N SER A 373 6.19 7.31 -29.55
CA SER A 373 7.41 6.71 -28.98
C SER A 373 7.77 7.33 -27.63
N TYR A 374 7.69 8.66 -27.52
CA TYR A 374 7.89 9.40 -26.27
C TYR A 374 6.78 9.08 -25.25
N ALA A 375 5.52 8.98 -25.69
CA ALA A 375 4.42 8.57 -24.81
C ALA A 375 4.67 7.17 -24.20
N LEU A 376 5.12 6.23 -25.02
CA LEU A 376 5.46 4.88 -24.57
C LEU A 376 6.64 4.88 -23.60
N ASP A 377 7.69 5.67 -23.86
CA ASP A 377 8.82 5.82 -22.94
C ASP A 377 8.40 6.41 -21.59
N PHE A 378 7.62 7.50 -21.60
CA PHE A 378 7.12 8.15 -20.39
C PHE A 378 6.32 7.18 -19.52
N TYR A 379 5.32 6.51 -20.09
CA TYR A 379 4.49 5.59 -19.31
C TYR A 379 5.22 4.30 -18.94
N LYS A 380 6.22 3.87 -19.71
CA LYS A 380 7.12 2.78 -19.33
C LYS A 380 7.95 3.15 -18.10
N ARG A 381 8.63 4.29 -18.10
CA ARG A 381 9.39 4.76 -16.93
C ARG A 381 8.49 4.98 -15.73
N LYS A 382 7.31 5.58 -15.95
CA LYS A 382 6.27 5.77 -14.92
C LYS A 382 5.82 4.46 -14.28
N TYR A 383 5.66 3.40 -15.08
CA TYR A 383 5.31 2.09 -14.57
C TYR A 383 6.49 1.42 -13.87
N GLU A 384 7.66 1.35 -14.53
CA GLU A 384 8.84 0.67 -14.02
C GLU A 384 9.26 1.24 -12.65
N ASN A 385 9.31 2.57 -12.46
CA ASN A 385 9.75 3.15 -11.18
C ASN A 385 8.89 2.75 -9.97
N GLN A 386 7.65 2.32 -10.20
CA GLN A 386 6.74 1.92 -9.13
C GLN A 386 6.89 0.43 -8.79
N PHE A 387 7.05 -0.43 -9.81
CA PHE A 387 6.92 -1.87 -9.66
C PHE A 387 8.25 -2.64 -9.59
N ILE A 388 9.39 -2.06 -9.97
CA ILE A 388 10.69 -2.77 -9.96
C ILE A 388 11.69 -2.25 -8.92
N GLU A 389 11.26 -1.39 -8.01
CA GLU A 389 12.06 -0.91 -6.88
C GLU A 389 11.75 -1.76 -5.65
N PRO A 390 12.71 -2.59 -5.17
CA PRO A 390 12.42 -3.69 -4.24
C PRO A 390 12.20 -3.24 -2.78
N THR A 391 12.65 -2.05 -2.40
CA THR A 391 12.44 -1.51 -1.05
C THR A 391 11.07 -0.85 -0.90
N PHE A 392 10.37 -0.61 -2.02
CA PHE A 392 9.14 0.18 -2.08
C PHE A 392 9.26 1.52 -1.32
N GLN A 393 10.40 2.18 -1.51
CA GLN A 393 10.81 3.43 -0.85
C GLN A 393 10.86 3.35 0.67
N SER A 394 10.71 2.17 1.30
CA SER A 394 10.73 2.05 2.75
C SER A 394 12.03 2.58 3.34
N LEU A 395 13.17 2.34 2.67
CA LEU A 395 14.47 2.89 3.07
C LEU A 395 14.57 4.38 2.72
N LEU A 396 14.11 4.82 1.55
CA LEU A 396 14.16 6.24 1.16
C LEU A 396 13.43 7.13 2.17
N VAL A 397 12.17 6.83 2.48
CA VAL A 397 11.34 7.68 3.35
C VAL A 397 11.72 7.59 4.82
N THR A 398 12.67 6.70 5.15
CA THR A 398 13.20 6.52 6.49
C THR A 398 14.71 6.76 6.55
N ALA A 399 15.33 7.34 5.52
CA ALA A 399 16.77 7.60 5.50
C ALA A 399 17.19 8.66 6.53
N PRO A 400 18.35 8.51 7.20
CA PRO A 400 18.92 9.51 8.11
C PRO A 400 19.29 10.81 7.38
N GLN A 401 19.05 11.96 8.02
CA GLN A 401 19.40 13.30 7.50
C GLN A 401 20.48 14.01 8.35
N ARG A 402 21.03 13.34 9.37
CA ARG A 402 22.12 13.91 10.17
C ARG A 402 23.46 13.70 9.48
N ASN A 403 24.33 14.71 9.57
CA ASN A 403 25.74 14.53 9.28
C ASN A 403 26.33 13.64 10.38
N PHE A 404 26.97 12.55 9.97
CA PHE A 404 27.57 11.57 10.89
C PHE A 404 28.93 12.03 11.46
N ASP A 405 29.30 13.29 11.25
CA ASP A 405 30.65 13.81 11.50
C ASP A 405 30.80 14.53 12.87
N SER A 406 29.72 14.69 13.64
CA SER A 406 29.75 15.26 14.99
C SER A 406 29.12 14.29 16.00
N GLU A 407 29.92 13.60 16.82
CA GLU A 407 29.43 12.46 17.64
C GLU A 407 29.80 12.54 19.13
N THR A 408 28.80 12.24 19.98
CA THR A 408 28.93 11.73 21.36
C THR A 408 28.98 10.18 21.39
N GLN A 409 29.39 9.55 22.50
CA GLN A 409 29.57 8.08 22.56
C GLN A 409 28.26 7.26 22.41
N LEU A 410 27.11 7.79 22.83
CA LEU A 410 25.82 7.07 22.73
C LEU A 410 25.25 7.09 21.30
N GLU A 411 25.66 8.06 20.50
CA GLU A 411 25.30 8.17 19.09
C GLU A 411 26.00 7.07 18.27
N LYS A 412 27.26 6.75 18.59
CA LYS A 412 28.10 5.75 17.90
C LYS A 412 27.45 4.37 17.71
N VAL A 413 26.76 3.83 18.72
CA VAL A 413 26.13 2.50 18.60
C VAL A 413 24.88 2.54 17.72
N LYS A 414 24.05 3.58 17.85
CA LYS A 414 22.90 3.79 16.95
C LYS A 414 23.38 4.01 15.52
N ASP A 415 24.43 4.83 15.37
CA ASP A 415 25.09 5.12 14.11
C ASP A 415 25.67 3.89 13.45
N PHE A 416 26.19 2.92 14.21
CA PHE A 416 26.64 1.66 13.64
C PHE A 416 25.52 0.91 12.91
N PHE A 417 24.38 0.65 13.57
CA PHE A 417 23.28 -0.10 12.95
C PHE A 417 22.62 0.67 11.80
N VAL A 418 22.45 1.98 11.93
CA VAL A 418 21.94 2.84 10.85
C VAL A 418 22.92 2.82 9.67
N LYS A 419 24.22 3.01 9.89
CA LYS A 419 25.22 2.95 8.80
C LYS A 419 25.23 1.58 8.10
N GLN A 420 25.04 0.50 8.83
CA GLN A 420 24.91 -0.84 8.25
C GLN A 420 23.70 -0.95 7.31
N ILE A 421 22.51 -0.58 7.78
CA ILE A 421 21.26 -0.75 7.01
C ILE A 421 21.21 0.17 5.77
N TYR A 422 21.77 1.38 5.88
CA TYR A 422 21.62 2.41 4.85
C TYR A 422 22.82 2.55 3.90
N PHE A 423 24.06 2.29 4.35
CA PHE A 423 25.25 2.67 3.57
C PHE A 423 26.26 1.55 3.32
N ASN A 424 26.36 0.54 4.20
CA ASN A 424 27.42 -0.48 4.13
C ASN A 424 26.97 -1.79 3.43
N GLU A 425 27.76 -2.86 3.53
CA GLU A 425 27.46 -4.15 2.89
C GLU A 425 26.11 -4.76 3.29
N THR A 426 25.65 -4.52 4.53
CA THR A 426 24.32 -4.95 4.97
C THR A 426 23.22 -4.33 4.11
N HIS A 427 23.37 -3.08 3.65
CA HIS A 427 22.44 -2.44 2.71
C HIS A 427 22.36 -3.22 1.39
N SER A 428 23.51 -3.56 0.79
CA SER A 428 23.56 -4.32 -0.47
C SER A 428 22.88 -5.69 -0.32
N PHE A 429 23.14 -6.38 0.81
CA PHE A 429 22.52 -7.66 1.12
C PHE A 429 21.00 -7.55 1.33
N LEU A 430 20.52 -6.54 2.07
CA LEU A 430 19.10 -6.30 2.28
C LEU A 430 18.38 -6.00 0.97
N ASN A 431 18.97 -5.19 0.08
CA ASN A 431 18.43 -4.93 -1.25
C ASN A 431 18.31 -6.21 -2.08
N LEU A 432 19.34 -7.06 -2.06
CA LEU A 432 19.29 -8.36 -2.74
C LEU A 432 18.17 -9.24 -2.19
N LEU A 433 18.03 -9.34 -0.86
CA LEU A 433 16.95 -10.12 -0.25
C LEU A 433 15.56 -9.57 -0.62
N MET A 434 15.35 -8.26 -0.54
CA MET A 434 14.09 -7.62 -0.92
C MET A 434 13.79 -7.81 -2.42
N LYS A 435 14.82 -7.81 -3.26
CA LYS A 435 14.70 -8.12 -4.68
C LYS A 435 14.25 -9.56 -4.92
N ILE A 436 14.92 -10.54 -4.31
CA ILE A 436 14.55 -11.96 -4.41
C ILE A 436 13.12 -12.16 -3.92
N PHE A 437 12.74 -11.48 -2.82
CA PHE A 437 11.39 -11.50 -2.28
C PHE A 437 10.36 -10.92 -3.25
N GLN A 438 10.64 -9.78 -3.88
CA GLN A 438 9.77 -9.17 -4.90
C GLN A 438 9.57 -10.10 -6.11
N VAL A 439 10.64 -10.69 -6.62
CA VAL A 439 10.62 -11.68 -7.71
C VAL A 439 9.73 -12.87 -7.32
N PHE A 440 9.92 -13.42 -6.12
CA PHE A 440 9.12 -14.51 -5.58
C PHE A 440 7.62 -14.17 -5.53
N VAL A 441 7.27 -13.02 -4.94
CA VAL A 441 5.87 -12.61 -4.78
C VAL A 441 5.18 -12.44 -6.13
N TYR A 442 5.83 -11.78 -7.10
CA TYR A 442 5.23 -11.57 -8.41
C TYR A 442 5.05 -12.86 -9.21
N ILE A 443 6.05 -13.75 -9.22
CA ILE A 443 5.98 -15.03 -9.96
C ILE A 443 4.88 -15.94 -9.42
N PHE A 444 4.83 -16.15 -8.10
CA PHE A 444 3.83 -17.08 -7.56
C PHE A 444 2.43 -16.46 -7.52
N THR A 445 2.31 -15.14 -7.45
CA THR A 445 1.03 -14.46 -7.69
C THR A 445 0.57 -14.58 -9.15
N PHE A 446 1.51 -14.53 -10.10
CA PHE A 446 1.21 -14.83 -11.51
C PHE A 446 0.65 -16.24 -11.67
N VAL A 447 1.22 -17.25 -11.00
CA VAL A 447 0.64 -18.61 -10.97
C VAL A 447 -0.77 -18.59 -10.38
N PHE A 448 -1.00 -17.84 -9.31
CA PHE A 448 -2.33 -17.72 -8.69
C PHE A 448 -3.39 -17.15 -9.65
N SER A 449 -3.02 -16.24 -10.55
CA SER A 449 -3.97 -15.67 -11.51
C SER A 449 -4.67 -16.73 -12.38
N VAL A 450 -3.98 -17.84 -12.70
CA VAL A 450 -4.54 -19.00 -13.39
C VAL A 450 -5.59 -19.72 -12.53
N VAL A 451 -5.40 -19.76 -11.21
CA VAL A 451 -6.37 -20.34 -10.26
C VAL A 451 -7.67 -19.54 -10.26
N ILE A 452 -7.59 -18.21 -10.27
CA ILE A 452 -8.76 -17.33 -10.34
C ILE A 452 -9.55 -17.62 -11.62
N TYR A 453 -8.87 -17.66 -12.76
CA TYR A 453 -9.49 -17.90 -14.06
C TYR A 453 -10.24 -19.24 -14.11
N ARG A 454 -9.65 -20.29 -13.50
CA ARG A 454 -10.24 -21.64 -13.46
C ARG A 454 -11.40 -21.73 -12.48
N ARG A 455 -11.22 -21.26 -11.23
CA ARG A 455 -12.19 -21.44 -10.15
C ARG A 455 -13.36 -20.45 -10.19
N LYS A 456 -13.16 -19.25 -10.74
CA LYS A 456 -14.20 -18.22 -10.94
C LYS A 456 -14.96 -17.87 -9.64
N GLN A 457 -14.30 -17.98 -8.49
CA GLN A 457 -14.87 -17.57 -7.21
C GLN A 457 -14.64 -16.09 -7.01
N GLU A 458 -15.70 -15.35 -6.72
CA GLU A 458 -15.69 -13.90 -6.60
C GLU A 458 -14.76 -13.40 -5.49
N VAL A 459 -14.66 -14.14 -4.38
CA VAL A 459 -13.76 -13.79 -3.27
C VAL A 459 -12.28 -13.86 -3.64
N TYR A 460 -11.90 -14.68 -4.63
CA TYR A 460 -10.52 -14.72 -5.13
C TYR A 460 -10.15 -13.50 -5.97
N ALA A 461 -11.15 -12.76 -6.47
CA ALA A 461 -10.90 -11.56 -7.25
C ALA A 461 -10.69 -10.31 -6.38
N LEU A 462 -10.93 -10.34 -5.06
CA LEU A 462 -10.89 -9.15 -4.21
C LEU A 462 -9.52 -8.44 -4.21
N ILE A 463 -8.46 -9.16 -3.85
CA ILE A 463 -7.08 -8.62 -3.86
C ILE A 463 -6.64 -8.25 -5.29
N PRO A 464 -6.88 -9.09 -6.33
CA PRO A 464 -6.61 -8.73 -7.72
C PRO A 464 -7.30 -7.45 -8.19
N ILE A 465 -8.59 -7.25 -7.89
CA ILE A 465 -9.32 -6.03 -8.27
C ILE A 465 -8.67 -4.81 -7.63
N ALA A 466 -8.30 -4.90 -6.34
CA ALA A 466 -7.61 -3.81 -5.66
C ALA A 466 -6.24 -3.51 -6.28
N PHE A 467 -5.45 -4.54 -6.60
CA PHE A 467 -4.15 -4.39 -7.25
C PHE A 467 -4.28 -3.74 -8.64
N VAL A 468 -5.22 -4.21 -9.46
CA VAL A 468 -5.50 -3.65 -10.79
C VAL A 468 -5.99 -2.21 -10.66
N GLY A 469 -6.95 -1.95 -9.78
CA GLY A 469 -7.48 -0.61 -9.54
C GLY A 469 -6.41 0.38 -9.06
N GLY A 470 -5.56 -0.05 -8.12
CA GLY A 470 -4.42 0.72 -7.64
C GLY A 470 -3.42 1.03 -8.75
N THR A 471 -3.08 0.02 -9.57
CA THR A 471 -2.20 0.19 -10.73
C THR A 471 -2.76 1.22 -11.70
N LEU A 472 -4.02 1.09 -12.11
CA LEU A 472 -4.67 2.02 -13.04
C LEU A 472 -4.73 3.44 -12.47
N PHE A 473 -5.03 3.59 -11.17
CA PHE A 473 -5.05 4.88 -10.51
C PHE A 473 -3.67 5.55 -10.50
N HIS A 474 -2.61 4.83 -10.12
CA HIS A 474 -1.26 5.41 -10.06
C HIS A 474 -0.62 5.63 -11.44
N MET A 475 -1.18 5.07 -12.51
CA MET A 475 -0.80 5.43 -13.87
C MET A 475 -1.30 6.81 -14.29
N ILE A 476 -2.42 7.28 -13.74
CA ILE A 476 -2.96 8.63 -14.01
C ILE A 476 -2.58 9.66 -12.92
N TRP A 477 -2.21 9.20 -11.72
CA TRP A 477 -1.87 10.03 -10.57
C TRP A 477 -0.35 10.19 -10.38
N GLU A 478 0.10 10.73 -9.25
CA GLU A 478 1.50 10.68 -8.81
C GLU A 478 2.00 9.22 -8.74
N ALA A 479 3.16 8.96 -9.33
CA ALA A 479 3.85 7.68 -9.32
C ALA A 479 4.92 7.64 -8.24
N LYS A 480 4.87 6.64 -7.35
CA LYS A 480 5.93 6.30 -6.39
C LYS A 480 5.85 4.83 -6.02
N SER A 481 6.97 4.14 -5.81
CA SER A 481 6.96 2.72 -5.39
C SER A 481 6.29 2.50 -4.03
N ARG A 482 6.34 3.48 -3.11
CA ARG A 482 5.58 3.42 -1.84
C ARG A 482 4.07 3.34 -2.03
N TYR A 483 3.53 3.79 -3.16
CA TYR A 483 2.08 3.74 -3.41
C TYR A 483 1.61 2.35 -3.82
N VAL A 484 2.47 1.54 -4.44
CA VAL A 484 2.15 0.14 -4.76
C VAL A 484 2.42 -0.81 -3.59
N PHE A 485 3.19 -0.36 -2.58
CA PHE A 485 3.57 -1.14 -1.40
C PHE A 485 2.40 -1.82 -0.67
N PRO A 486 1.29 -1.13 -0.34
CA PRO A 486 0.16 -1.78 0.34
C PRO A 486 -0.40 -2.97 -0.46
N TYR A 487 -0.54 -2.79 -1.77
CA TYR A 487 -1.05 -3.83 -2.66
C TYR A 487 -0.08 -5.01 -2.75
N PHE A 488 1.23 -4.74 -2.80
CA PHE A 488 2.26 -5.78 -2.78
C PHE A 488 2.17 -6.69 -1.55
N VAL A 489 2.03 -6.10 -0.35
CA VAL A 489 1.86 -6.86 0.90
C VAL A 489 0.59 -7.72 0.86
N PHE A 490 -0.48 -7.23 0.21
CA PHE A 490 -1.72 -7.99 0.10
C PHE A 490 -1.62 -9.17 -0.88
N LEU A 491 -0.59 -9.23 -1.73
CA LEU A 491 -0.32 -10.37 -2.62
C LEU A 491 0.27 -11.58 -1.89
N LEU A 492 0.78 -11.42 -0.65
CA LEU A 492 1.47 -12.52 0.06
C LEU A 492 0.64 -13.81 0.18
N PRO A 493 -0.67 -13.78 0.51
CA PRO A 493 -1.51 -14.97 0.49
C PRO A 493 -1.63 -15.63 -0.88
N LEU A 494 -1.66 -14.83 -1.95
CA LEU A 494 -1.79 -15.32 -3.32
C LEU A 494 -0.48 -15.98 -3.78
N ALA A 495 0.66 -15.36 -3.48
CA ALA A 495 1.99 -15.90 -3.74
C ALA A 495 2.22 -17.22 -2.99
N ALA A 496 1.89 -17.29 -1.70
CA ALA A 496 2.00 -18.51 -0.92
C ALA A 496 1.19 -19.67 -1.52
N TYR A 497 -0.07 -19.41 -1.89
CA TYR A 497 -0.91 -20.44 -2.52
C TYR A 497 -0.39 -20.83 -3.91
N GLY A 498 0.11 -19.87 -4.69
CA GLY A 498 0.75 -20.11 -5.98
C GLY A 498 1.92 -21.09 -5.89
N LEU A 499 2.78 -20.94 -4.88
CA LEU A 499 3.88 -21.88 -4.61
C LEU A 499 3.36 -23.27 -4.25
N VAL A 500 2.33 -23.38 -3.42
CA VAL A 500 1.72 -24.67 -3.06
C VAL A 500 1.13 -25.37 -4.29
N VAL A 501 0.50 -24.63 -5.20
CA VAL A 501 -0.01 -25.18 -6.47
C VAL A 501 1.13 -25.75 -7.32
N VAL A 502 2.26 -25.04 -7.44
CA VAL A 502 3.44 -25.54 -8.18
C VAL A 502 4.01 -26.79 -7.51
N LYS A 503 4.22 -26.76 -6.19
CA LYS A 503 4.72 -27.89 -5.41
C LYS A 503 3.87 -29.15 -5.63
N ASN A 504 2.54 -29.01 -5.50
CA ASN A 504 1.62 -30.13 -5.64
C ASN A 504 1.64 -30.72 -7.05
N LYS A 505 1.72 -29.88 -8.09
CA LYS A 505 1.88 -30.37 -9.47
C LYS A 505 3.17 -31.14 -9.68
N ILE A 506 4.29 -30.67 -9.14
CA ILE A 506 5.59 -31.38 -9.24
C ILE A 506 5.50 -32.75 -8.57
N LEU A 507 4.84 -32.86 -7.41
CA LEU A 507 4.64 -34.13 -6.73
C LEU A 507 3.74 -35.09 -7.50
N THR A 508 2.73 -34.58 -8.23
CA THR A 508 1.88 -35.41 -9.09
C THR A 508 2.66 -36.00 -10.27
N TYR A 509 3.60 -35.28 -10.87
CA TYR A 509 4.44 -35.81 -11.97
C TYR A 509 5.47 -36.85 -11.52
N LYS A 510 5.81 -36.90 -10.22
CA LYS A 510 6.75 -37.88 -9.64
C LYS A 510 6.08 -39.19 -9.22
N LYS A 511 4.75 -39.23 -9.21
CA LYS A 511 3.95 -40.45 -9.02
C LYS A 511 3.49 -40.94 -10.37
#